data_AF-I0XA38-F1
#
_entry.id   AF-I0XA38-F1
#
_cell.length_a   1.000
_cell.length_b   1.000
_cell.length_c   1.000
_cell.angle_alpha   90.00
_cell.angle_beta   90.00
_cell.angle_gamma   90.00
#
_symmetry.space_group_name_H-M   'P 1'
#
loop_
_entity.id
_entity.type
_entity.pdbx_description
1 polymer ?
#
loop_
_entity_poly.entity_id
_entity_poly.type
_entity_poly.pdbx_seq_one_letter_code
_entity_poly.pdbx_strand_id
1 'polypeptide(L)'
;MKKSLQGKLFSAFAAAFILAAFSACKYEGDTINVVKNVAYEENKNFECISFPLISGTDDHVEDTIFARVYDKNEYLPYAGIRYWLEYLKVSIESMSYSDGEYTITGKALGKTFPLVVNVKNSTIYCPTWAGIADPKPGLYFYSGELIESKKSYVGQKAATFDLGKYGFKIYGGIDDAYVPFCVLNQLFTGPLTNVQAIFNGQKLYQYTKTENFTSFKDSSWYADLNNRPAALVEASYNLLCFAHDYLYGRPGYYGFADDGNGYAKVEEVAAADKLSFDDFLNQHDPDTKKLLKSSSYYDYLKGLTRLTYYTYGDQHASVQWKDFLMFDNSEIKNAVNDIIANGTSGKWKYDRKKSGESQTNSLNYWRKQKGIIDDSGRIKSDKVLELIDGGKTLIIRFDSFTLLVGAWQAYYASATANPNPDSVTLPDDTIGLFYKAFYYILNKDEYSNVTTVLIDDSCNGGGAKLAMQYILYLITGKGDLYYDDVHTGTKYHEITKADLNLDGKVDDDDEAYRSKFFGTRSSTCRGLNVAILTSFNSFSCGNALPYFAKERGIKIIGERSGGGSCTVGAGVTADGFPYHYSCNTRLSAQDFSKSVEGGAEVDISLLSGDSYEKFFTESDLIAALKELFGNDY
;
A
#
# COMPACT_ATOMS: atom_id res chain seq x y z
N MET A 1 63.66 -56.79 -12.09
CA MET A 1 62.35 -56.41 -12.65
C MET A 1 61.89 -55.11 -11.98
N LYS A 2 61.68 -54.06 -12.80
CA LYS A 2 60.95 -52.77 -12.63
C LYS A 2 60.63 -52.29 -11.17
N LYS A 3 61.35 -51.27 -10.65
CA LYS A 3 61.00 -49.81 -10.54
C LYS A 3 59.66 -49.55 -9.82
N SER A 4 59.57 -49.08 -8.56
CA SER A 4 60.02 -47.86 -7.84
C SER A 4 59.13 -46.60 -8.01
N LEU A 5 58.55 -46.19 -6.88
CA LEU A 5 58.23 -44.84 -6.34
C LEU A 5 57.44 -43.78 -7.15
N GLN A 6 56.36 -43.32 -6.50
CA GLN A 6 55.93 -41.93 -6.23
C GLN A 6 56.15 -40.80 -7.27
N GLY A 7 55.07 -40.06 -7.56
CA GLY A 7 55.14 -38.70 -8.09
C GLY A 7 53.76 -38.10 -8.35
N LYS A 8 53.36 -37.10 -7.55
CA LYS A 8 52.22 -36.22 -7.83
C LYS A 8 52.53 -35.33 -9.05
N LEU A 9 51.43 -34.80 -9.61
CA LEU A 9 51.29 -33.53 -10.31
C LEU A 9 51.39 -33.48 -11.84
N PHE A 10 50.42 -32.70 -12.34
CA PHE A 10 50.45 -31.76 -13.46
C PHE A 10 49.76 -32.15 -14.77
N SER A 11 48.72 -31.34 -15.03
CA SER A 11 48.26 -30.80 -16.31
C SER A 11 47.89 -31.79 -17.41
N ALA A 12 46.61 -31.96 -17.73
CA ALA A 12 45.74 -30.99 -18.41
C ALA A 12 46.06 -30.85 -19.91
N PHE A 13 44.97 -30.73 -20.67
CA PHE A 13 44.90 -30.42 -22.10
C PHE A 13 45.28 -31.60 -23.02
N ALA A 14 44.50 -31.95 -24.04
CA ALA A 14 43.49 -31.21 -24.80
C ALA A 14 42.46 -32.22 -25.32
N ALA A 15 41.16 -31.97 -25.14
CA ALA A 15 40.27 -31.38 -26.15
C ALA A 15 40.13 -32.28 -27.40
N ALA A 16 38.96 -32.69 -27.88
CA ALA A 16 37.62 -32.14 -27.75
C ALA A 16 36.61 -33.15 -28.35
N PHE A 17 35.36 -33.14 -27.89
CA PHE A 17 34.23 -32.53 -28.62
C PHE A 17 32.89 -32.83 -27.91
N ILE A 18 32.33 -31.79 -27.26
CA ILE A 18 30.91 -31.39 -27.26
C ILE A 18 29.92 -32.37 -26.57
N LEU A 19 29.16 -32.03 -25.51
CA LEU A 19 28.25 -30.88 -25.36
C LEU A 19 27.98 -30.63 -23.87
N ALA A 20 28.12 -29.37 -23.46
CA ALA A 20 27.83 -28.84 -22.13
C ALA A 20 26.38 -28.40 -22.02
N ALA A 21 25.73 -28.68 -20.88
CA ALA A 21 24.73 -27.84 -20.19
C ALA A 21 23.89 -28.69 -19.24
N PHE A 22 24.38 -28.99 -18.03
CA PHE A 22 23.58 -29.33 -16.85
C PHE A 22 24.49 -29.22 -15.61
N SER A 23 24.81 -28.00 -15.19
CA SER A 23 25.30 -27.76 -13.83
C SER A 23 24.09 -27.50 -12.95
N ALA A 24 23.57 -28.59 -12.38
CA ALA A 24 22.62 -28.58 -11.30
C ALA A 24 23.17 -27.76 -10.12
N CYS A 25 22.38 -26.81 -9.62
CA CYS A 25 22.55 -26.28 -8.28
C CYS A 25 22.42 -27.44 -7.29
N LYS A 26 23.54 -27.79 -6.63
CA LYS A 26 23.52 -28.63 -5.43
C LYS A 26 23.06 -27.75 -4.26
N TYR A 27 21.79 -27.88 -3.90
CA TYR A 27 21.29 -27.47 -2.59
C TYR A 27 21.68 -28.58 -1.60
N GLU A 28 22.48 -28.25 -0.58
CA GLU A 28 22.82 -29.19 0.49
C GLU A 28 21.63 -29.35 1.45
N GLY A 29 20.95 -30.49 1.34
CA GLY A 29 20.64 -31.32 2.52
C GLY A 29 19.53 -30.89 3.48
N ASP A 30 18.36 -30.47 3.01
CA ASP A 30 17.11 -30.75 3.73
C ASP A 30 16.46 -32.00 3.12
N THR A 31 16.29 -33.05 3.93
CA THR A 31 15.61 -34.28 3.51
C THR A 31 14.11 -34.02 3.47
N ILE A 32 13.63 -33.42 2.38
CA ILE A 32 12.20 -33.29 2.10
C ILE A 32 11.65 -34.69 1.82
N ASN A 33 10.81 -35.20 2.71
CA ASN A 33 10.08 -36.44 2.50
C ASN A 33 9.02 -36.22 1.40
N VAL A 34 9.39 -36.44 0.14
CA VAL A 34 8.41 -36.57 -0.95
C VAL A 34 7.70 -37.93 -0.75
N VAL A 35 6.52 -37.90 -0.12
CA VAL A 35 5.73 -39.11 0.11
C VAL A 35 5.15 -39.58 -1.23
N LYS A 36 5.35 -40.87 -1.53
CA LYS A 36 4.86 -41.61 -2.69
C LYS A 36 3.35 -41.45 -2.91
N ASN A 37 2.95 -40.46 -3.69
CA ASN A 37 1.70 -40.38 -4.46
C ASN A 37 1.87 -39.21 -5.42
N VAL A 38 2.37 -39.47 -6.62
CA VAL A 38 2.67 -38.43 -7.61
C VAL A 38 1.37 -38.00 -8.29
N ALA A 39 1.20 -36.69 -8.52
CA ALA A 39 0.11 -36.19 -9.34
C ALA A 39 0.29 -36.59 -10.79
N TYR A 40 -0.66 -37.36 -11.34
CA TYR A 40 -0.76 -37.55 -12.78
C TYR A 40 -1.71 -36.49 -13.37
N GLU A 41 -1.16 -35.38 -13.84
CA GLU A 41 -1.69 -34.67 -15.02
C GLU A 41 -0.61 -34.53 -16.12
N GLU A 42 0.34 -35.46 -16.18
CA GLU A 42 1.36 -35.52 -17.24
C GLU A 42 0.83 -36.24 -18.49
N ASN A 43 0.09 -35.51 -19.32
CA ASN A 43 -0.15 -35.81 -20.75
C ASN A 43 -0.50 -34.52 -21.53
N LYS A 44 0.07 -33.38 -21.13
CA LYS A 44 -0.17 -32.07 -21.76
C LYS A 44 1.09 -31.55 -22.44
N ASN A 45 0.92 -30.93 -23.60
CA ASN A 45 2.01 -30.33 -24.35
C ASN A 45 2.47 -29.04 -23.65
N PHE A 46 3.65 -29.07 -23.02
CA PHE A 46 4.26 -27.89 -22.42
C PHE A 46 5.74 -27.79 -22.77
N GLU A 47 6.25 -26.57 -22.73
CA GLU A 47 7.65 -26.25 -22.86
C GLU A 47 8.15 -25.62 -21.55
N CYS A 48 9.28 -26.08 -21.04
CA CYS A 48 9.95 -25.43 -19.92
C CYS A 48 10.74 -24.25 -20.44
N ILE A 49 10.56 -23.10 -19.80
CA ILE A 49 11.25 -21.86 -20.11
C ILE A 49 11.82 -21.24 -18.84
N SER A 50 12.84 -20.41 -19.01
CA SER A 50 13.49 -19.70 -17.92
C SER A 50 13.49 -18.21 -18.20
N PHE A 51 13.08 -17.41 -17.23
CA PHE A 51 13.09 -15.95 -17.31
C PHE A 51 14.16 -15.40 -16.39
N PRO A 52 15.10 -14.58 -16.87
CA PRO A 52 15.98 -13.83 -15.98
C PRO A 52 15.12 -12.85 -15.17
N LEU A 53 15.33 -12.83 -13.86
CA LEU A 53 14.77 -11.85 -12.95
C LEU A 53 15.77 -10.69 -12.80
N ILE A 54 15.32 -9.51 -13.17
CA ILE A 54 16.10 -8.29 -13.17
C ILE A 54 15.70 -7.43 -11.96
N SER A 55 16.68 -6.90 -11.25
CA SER A 55 16.49 -5.86 -10.23
C SER A 55 17.21 -4.57 -10.62
N GLY A 56 16.72 -3.44 -10.09
CA GLY A 56 17.40 -2.16 -10.20
C GLY A 56 17.48 -1.61 -11.63
N THR A 57 18.38 -0.64 -11.83
CA THR A 57 18.50 0.14 -13.07
C THR A 57 19.49 -0.43 -14.09
N ASP A 58 20.31 -1.39 -13.68
CA ASP A 58 21.50 -1.82 -14.43
C ASP A 58 21.31 -3.16 -15.15
N ASP A 59 20.06 -3.61 -15.28
CA ASP A 59 19.70 -4.92 -15.84
C ASP A 59 20.44 -6.10 -15.19
N HIS A 60 20.76 -6.00 -13.90
CA HIS A 60 21.44 -7.07 -13.18
C HIS A 60 20.50 -8.26 -12.99
N VAL A 61 20.94 -9.44 -13.43
CA VAL A 61 20.21 -10.69 -13.22
C VAL A 61 20.44 -11.15 -11.79
N GLU A 62 19.44 -10.97 -10.93
CA GLU A 62 19.46 -11.46 -9.53
C GLU A 62 19.20 -12.95 -9.45
N ASP A 63 18.29 -13.45 -10.29
CA ASP A 63 17.81 -14.82 -10.23
C ASP A 63 17.27 -15.27 -11.60
N THR A 64 16.87 -16.53 -11.71
CA THR A 64 16.21 -17.11 -12.88
C THR A 64 14.95 -17.85 -12.46
N ILE A 65 13.80 -17.36 -12.89
CA ILE A 65 12.49 -17.97 -12.62
C ILE A 65 12.20 -19.01 -13.70
N PHE A 66 11.95 -20.25 -13.27
CA PHE A 66 11.54 -21.34 -14.15
C PHE A 66 10.03 -21.40 -14.27
N ALA A 67 9.53 -21.49 -15.49
CA ALA A 67 8.11 -21.58 -15.80
C ALA A 67 7.82 -22.61 -16.88
N ARG A 68 6.55 -22.98 -17.00
CA ARG A 68 6.03 -23.81 -18.09
C ARG A 68 5.08 -22.99 -18.95
N VAL A 69 5.15 -23.18 -20.25
CA VAL A 69 4.16 -22.68 -21.22
C VAL A 69 3.39 -23.86 -21.76
N TYR A 70 2.09 -23.88 -21.49
CA TYR A 70 1.18 -24.92 -21.96
C TYR A 70 0.56 -24.50 -23.30
N ASP A 71 0.41 -25.47 -24.20
CA ASP A 71 -0.28 -25.30 -25.48
C ASP A 71 0.28 -24.13 -26.33
N LYS A 72 1.59 -23.84 -26.16
CA LYS A 72 2.31 -22.72 -26.80
C LYS A 72 1.74 -21.33 -26.49
N ASN A 73 0.98 -21.18 -25.40
CA ASN A 73 0.50 -19.88 -24.94
C ASN A 73 1.58 -19.14 -24.13
N GLU A 74 2.53 -18.52 -24.83
CA GLU A 74 3.64 -17.76 -24.24
C GLU A 74 3.19 -16.56 -23.38
N TYR A 75 1.95 -16.10 -23.53
CA TYR A 75 1.34 -14.99 -22.79
C TYR A 75 0.87 -15.36 -21.38
N LEU A 76 0.85 -16.66 -21.06
CA LEU A 76 0.42 -17.15 -19.76
C LEU A 76 1.41 -18.19 -19.22
N PRO A 77 2.60 -17.77 -18.77
CA PRO A 77 3.54 -18.67 -18.15
C PRO A 77 3.03 -19.16 -16.78
N TYR A 78 3.38 -20.39 -16.44
CA TYR A 78 3.00 -21.05 -15.20
C TYR A 78 4.23 -21.33 -14.35
N ALA A 79 4.27 -20.80 -13.13
CA ALA A 79 5.33 -21.10 -12.17
C ALA A 79 4.83 -22.14 -11.16
N GLY A 80 5.76 -22.95 -10.65
CA GLY A 80 5.48 -23.84 -9.54
C GLY A 80 5.19 -23.03 -8.27
N ILE A 81 4.09 -23.32 -7.59
CA ILE A 81 3.70 -22.56 -6.39
C ILE A 81 4.69 -22.75 -5.24
N ARG A 82 5.25 -23.95 -5.08
CA ARG A 82 6.29 -24.21 -4.07
C ARG A 82 7.50 -23.35 -4.36
N TYR A 83 7.98 -23.39 -5.60
CA TYR A 83 9.13 -22.61 -6.05
C TYR A 83 8.90 -21.10 -5.83
N TRP A 84 7.71 -20.59 -6.16
CA TRP A 84 7.38 -19.17 -5.96
C TRP A 84 7.37 -18.77 -4.49
N LEU A 85 6.79 -19.60 -3.62
CA LEU A 85 6.80 -19.34 -2.18
C LEU A 85 8.22 -19.35 -1.61
N GLU A 86 9.07 -20.30 -2.03
CA GLU A 86 10.49 -20.36 -1.63
C GLU A 86 11.26 -19.10 -2.06
N TYR A 87 11.00 -18.60 -3.27
CA TYR A 87 11.54 -17.33 -3.76
C TYR A 87 11.16 -16.15 -2.85
N LEU A 88 9.90 -16.12 -2.38
CA LEU A 88 9.38 -15.15 -1.40
C LEU A 88 9.84 -15.42 0.05
N LYS A 89 10.89 -16.23 0.24
CA LYS A 89 11.51 -16.57 1.53
C LYS A 89 10.57 -17.33 2.49
N VAL A 90 9.61 -18.07 1.93
CA VAL A 90 8.84 -19.07 2.68
C VAL A 90 9.63 -20.37 2.72
N SER A 91 9.86 -20.91 3.92
CA SER A 91 10.42 -22.26 4.07
C SER A 91 9.30 -23.29 3.92
N ILE A 92 9.40 -24.21 2.97
CA ILE A 92 8.40 -25.27 2.78
C ILE A 92 8.75 -26.47 3.66
N GLU A 93 7.94 -26.73 4.68
CA GLU A 93 8.15 -27.82 5.64
C GLU A 93 7.68 -29.16 5.07
N SER A 94 6.57 -29.16 4.34
CA SER A 94 6.09 -30.35 3.64
C SER A 94 5.19 -30.00 2.46
N MET A 95 5.16 -30.91 1.48
CA MET A 95 4.22 -30.90 0.37
C MET A 95 3.80 -32.33 0.10
N SER A 96 2.50 -32.57 0.00
CA SER A 96 1.93 -33.88 -0.29
C SER A 96 0.84 -33.75 -1.32
N TYR A 97 0.64 -34.81 -2.11
CA TYR A 97 -0.43 -34.87 -3.09
C TYR A 97 -1.36 -36.04 -2.79
N SER A 98 -2.67 -35.79 -2.84
CA SER A 98 -3.71 -36.80 -2.74
C SER A 98 -4.94 -36.36 -3.52
N ASP A 99 -5.46 -37.25 -4.36
CA ASP A 99 -6.73 -37.08 -5.07
C ASP A 99 -6.95 -35.74 -5.81
N GLY A 100 -5.90 -35.21 -6.46
CA GLY A 100 -5.99 -33.95 -7.20
C GLY A 100 -5.70 -32.71 -6.37
N GLU A 101 -5.32 -32.86 -5.11
CA GLU A 101 -4.99 -31.76 -4.20
C GLU A 101 -3.55 -31.85 -3.73
N TYR A 102 -2.84 -30.71 -3.78
CA TYR A 102 -1.58 -30.53 -3.08
C TYR A 102 -1.83 -29.86 -1.75
N THR A 103 -1.39 -30.48 -0.66
CA THR A 103 -1.33 -29.83 0.65
C THR A 103 0.10 -29.40 0.91
N ILE A 104 0.31 -28.09 1.02
CA ILE A 104 1.58 -27.44 1.27
C ILE A 104 1.55 -26.87 2.69
N THR A 105 2.57 -27.18 3.48
CA THR A 105 2.80 -26.56 4.78
C THR A 105 4.05 -25.71 4.66
N GLY A 106 3.86 -24.40 4.63
CA GLY A 106 4.94 -23.41 4.56
C GLY A 106 5.15 -22.73 5.90
N LYS A 107 6.33 -22.15 6.09
CA LYS A 107 6.69 -21.33 7.24
C LYS A 107 7.27 -20.01 6.76
N ALA A 108 6.60 -18.91 7.07
CA ALA A 108 7.08 -17.56 6.81
C ALA A 108 7.23 -16.82 8.13
N LEU A 109 8.38 -16.16 8.31
CA LEU A 109 8.68 -15.32 9.49
C LEU A 109 8.37 -16.01 10.84
N GLY A 110 8.66 -17.31 10.92
CA GLY A 110 8.48 -18.11 12.13
C GLY A 110 7.10 -18.74 12.30
N LYS A 111 6.14 -18.48 11.41
CA LYS A 111 4.79 -19.05 11.49
C LYS A 111 4.48 -20.02 10.38
N THR A 112 3.96 -21.17 10.77
CA THR A 112 3.49 -22.20 9.85
C THR A 112 2.10 -21.84 9.33
N PHE A 113 1.90 -22.00 8.03
CA PHE A 113 0.60 -21.87 7.38
C PHE A 113 0.36 -23.07 6.44
N PRO A 114 -0.85 -23.64 6.47
CA PRO A 114 -1.29 -24.61 5.48
C PRO A 114 -1.84 -23.91 4.23
N LEU A 115 -1.69 -24.57 3.09
CA LEU A 115 -2.24 -24.18 1.79
C LEU A 115 -2.70 -25.45 1.07
N VAL A 116 -3.90 -25.43 0.50
CA VAL A 116 -4.41 -26.54 -0.32
C VAL A 116 -4.64 -26.06 -1.74
N VAL A 117 -4.00 -26.70 -2.71
CA VAL A 117 -4.12 -26.38 -4.14
C VAL A 117 -4.84 -27.54 -4.82
N ASN A 118 -6.08 -27.30 -5.23
CA ASN A 118 -6.89 -28.29 -5.93
C ASN A 118 -6.75 -28.09 -7.46
N VAL A 119 -6.12 -29.05 -8.13
CA VAL A 119 -5.86 -29.01 -9.58
C VAL A 119 -7.14 -29.22 -10.38
N LYS A 120 -8.02 -30.14 -9.91
CA LYS A 120 -9.26 -30.51 -10.61
C LYS A 120 -10.22 -29.33 -10.73
N ASN A 121 -10.36 -28.59 -9.64
CA ASN A 121 -11.24 -27.44 -9.56
C ASN A 121 -10.52 -26.12 -9.83
N SER A 122 -9.18 -26.15 -9.96
CA SER A 122 -8.35 -24.94 -10.09
C SER A 122 -8.64 -23.94 -8.97
N THR A 123 -8.51 -24.39 -7.72
CA THR A 123 -8.75 -23.54 -6.54
C THR A 123 -7.55 -23.56 -5.60
N ILE A 124 -7.32 -22.43 -4.92
CA ILE A 124 -6.34 -22.31 -3.85
C ILE A 124 -7.08 -22.00 -2.55
N TYR A 125 -6.97 -22.87 -1.56
CA TYR A 125 -7.60 -22.73 -0.25
C TYR A 125 -6.56 -22.44 0.83
N CYS A 126 -6.77 -21.35 1.56
CA CYS A 126 -5.93 -20.90 2.65
C CYS A 126 -6.76 -20.95 3.95
N PRO A 127 -6.58 -21.96 4.83
CA PRO A 127 -7.30 -22.05 6.10
C PRO A 127 -7.15 -20.81 6.99
N THR A 128 -6.01 -20.13 6.88
CA THR A 128 -5.69 -18.89 7.61
C THR A 128 -5.04 -17.88 6.67
N TRP A 129 -5.85 -17.18 5.85
CA TRP A 129 -5.35 -16.20 4.88
C TRP A 129 -4.47 -15.13 5.53
N ALA A 130 -4.89 -14.60 6.67
CA ALA A 130 -4.11 -13.64 7.45
C ALA A 130 -2.70 -14.14 7.81
N GLY A 131 -2.50 -15.44 8.01
CA GLY A 131 -1.18 -16.01 8.30
C GLY A 131 -0.23 -16.02 7.10
N ILE A 132 -0.77 -15.91 5.88
CA ILE A 132 0.00 -15.80 4.63
C ILE A 132 0.11 -14.32 4.22
N ALA A 133 -0.99 -13.58 4.28
CA ALA A 133 -1.03 -12.18 3.88
C ALA A 133 -0.29 -11.26 4.85
N ASP A 134 -0.09 -11.72 6.08
CA ASP A 134 0.72 -11.07 7.10
C ASP A 134 1.39 -12.14 7.96
N PRO A 135 2.53 -12.70 7.54
CA PRO A 135 3.19 -13.80 8.24
C PRO A 135 3.80 -13.42 9.60
N LYS A 136 3.71 -12.13 9.99
CA LYS A 136 4.01 -11.62 11.33
C LYS A 136 2.75 -11.14 12.10
N PRO A 137 1.76 -11.99 12.40
CA PRO A 137 0.72 -11.66 13.37
C PRO A 137 1.33 -11.45 14.76
N GLY A 138 1.68 -10.21 15.09
CA GLY A 138 2.28 -9.84 16.38
C GLY A 138 3.79 -9.60 16.38
N LEU A 139 4.41 -9.24 15.24
CA LEU A 139 5.82 -8.83 15.20
C LEU A 139 5.95 -7.39 14.66
N TYR A 140 6.70 -6.61 15.44
CA TYR A 140 7.12 -5.22 15.28
C TYR A 140 7.46 -4.81 13.84
N PHE A 141 6.83 -3.74 13.34
CA PHE A 141 7.37 -2.97 12.22
C PHE A 141 8.56 -2.16 12.76
N TYR A 142 9.75 -2.76 12.70
CA TYR A 142 10.98 -2.13 13.14
C TYR A 142 11.35 -0.97 12.20
N SER A 143 11.15 0.26 12.67
CA SER A 143 12.19 1.29 12.51
C SER A 143 13.14 1.27 13.72
N GLY A 144 13.50 0.06 14.16
CA GLY A 144 14.48 -0.27 15.20
C GLY A 144 14.01 0.03 16.64
N GLU A 145 13.63 1.28 16.87
CA GLU A 145 13.49 1.83 18.22
C GLU A 145 12.27 2.77 18.37
N LEU A 146 11.77 3.34 17.28
CA LEU A 146 10.79 4.44 17.32
C LEU A 146 9.35 4.03 17.67
N ILE A 147 8.91 2.85 17.21
CA ILE A 147 7.52 2.37 17.33
C ILE A 147 7.50 0.86 17.58
N GLU A 148 6.68 0.45 18.55
CA GLU A 148 6.25 -0.93 18.74
C GLU A 148 4.83 -1.10 18.19
N SER A 149 4.64 -2.02 17.25
CA SER A 149 3.32 -2.38 16.72
C SER A 149 3.08 -3.89 16.83
N LYS A 150 1.88 -4.25 17.30
CA LYS A 150 1.43 -5.63 17.47
C LYS A 150 0.03 -5.80 16.93
N LYS A 151 -0.15 -6.71 15.98
CA LYS A 151 -1.48 -7.10 15.48
C LYS A 151 -2.12 -8.19 16.33
N SER A 152 -3.37 -7.96 16.69
CA SER A 152 -4.26 -8.90 17.38
C SER A 152 -5.44 -9.25 16.47
N TYR A 153 -5.56 -10.52 16.10
CA TYR A 153 -6.57 -10.99 15.16
C TYR A 153 -7.83 -11.47 15.88
N VAL A 154 -8.99 -11.10 15.34
CA VAL A 154 -10.31 -11.53 15.81
C VAL A 154 -11.03 -12.22 14.65
N GLY A 155 -11.28 -13.51 14.79
CA GLY A 155 -12.05 -14.28 13.81
C GLY A 155 -11.35 -14.45 12.46
N GLN A 156 -10.11 -14.97 12.46
CA GLN A 156 -9.45 -15.38 11.22
C GLN A 156 -10.33 -16.38 10.48
N LYS A 157 -10.57 -16.13 9.20
CA LYS A 157 -11.34 -17.03 8.34
C LYS A 157 -10.48 -17.57 7.21
N ALA A 158 -10.90 -18.72 6.72
CA ALA A 158 -10.31 -19.30 5.53
C ALA A 158 -10.67 -18.48 4.29
N ALA A 159 -9.80 -18.49 3.29
CA ALA A 159 -10.05 -17.94 1.97
C ALA A 159 -10.00 -19.06 0.93
N THR A 160 -10.89 -19.01 -0.06
CA THR A 160 -10.81 -19.87 -1.26
C THR A 160 -10.74 -18.97 -2.47
N PHE A 161 -9.67 -19.10 -3.24
CA PHE A 161 -9.50 -18.44 -4.52
C PHE A 161 -9.86 -19.43 -5.61
N ASP A 162 -11.03 -19.27 -6.21
CA ASP A 162 -11.48 -20.04 -7.37
C ASP A 162 -10.91 -19.41 -8.64
N LEU A 163 -9.82 -19.97 -9.15
CA LEU A 163 -9.15 -19.51 -10.38
C LEU A 163 -9.92 -20.00 -11.61
N GLY A 164 -10.55 -21.19 -11.53
CA GLY A 164 -11.35 -21.78 -12.59
C GLY A 164 -12.51 -20.88 -13.03
N LYS A 165 -13.15 -20.17 -12.08
CA LYS A 165 -14.18 -19.15 -12.36
C LYS A 165 -13.73 -18.09 -13.38
N TYR A 166 -12.43 -17.78 -13.45
CA TYR A 166 -11.85 -16.78 -14.35
C TYR A 166 -11.07 -17.42 -15.51
N GLY A 167 -11.31 -18.70 -15.81
CA GLY A 167 -10.65 -19.41 -16.90
C GLY A 167 -9.17 -19.74 -16.63
N PHE A 168 -8.67 -19.50 -15.43
CA PHE A 168 -7.31 -19.90 -15.05
C PHE A 168 -7.32 -21.35 -14.59
N LYS A 169 -6.61 -22.20 -15.34
CA LYS A 169 -6.36 -23.58 -14.94
C LYS A 169 -5.17 -23.67 -13.96
N ILE A 170 -5.16 -24.65 -13.07
CA ILE A 170 -3.96 -25.11 -12.35
C ILE A 170 -3.54 -26.45 -12.95
N TYR A 171 -2.24 -26.68 -13.12
CA TYR A 171 -1.70 -27.94 -13.61
C TYR A 171 -0.92 -28.67 -12.52
N GLY A 172 -1.15 -29.98 -12.36
CA GLY A 172 -0.34 -30.82 -11.49
C GLY A 172 0.92 -31.30 -12.21
N GLY A 173 2.07 -31.26 -11.53
CA GLY A 173 3.31 -31.90 -11.94
C GLY A 173 3.86 -32.86 -10.89
N ILE A 174 4.92 -33.57 -11.25
CA ILE A 174 5.56 -34.55 -10.36
C ILE A 174 6.01 -33.98 -9.02
N ASP A 175 6.42 -32.71 -9.00
CA ASP A 175 7.09 -32.03 -7.91
C ASP A 175 6.36 -30.77 -7.40
N ASP A 176 5.44 -30.21 -8.18
CA ASP A 176 4.77 -28.95 -7.85
C ASP A 176 3.37 -28.84 -8.48
N ALA A 177 2.59 -27.87 -8.01
CA ALA A 177 1.40 -27.36 -8.69
C ALA A 177 1.76 -26.09 -9.46
N TYR A 178 1.48 -26.09 -10.76
CA TYR A 178 1.80 -25.00 -11.68
C TYR A 178 0.59 -24.08 -11.83
N VAL A 179 0.75 -22.83 -11.39
CA VAL A 179 -0.28 -21.79 -11.36
C VAL A 179 0.15 -20.65 -12.29
N PRO A 180 -0.77 -19.94 -12.96
CA PRO A 180 -0.40 -18.79 -13.76
C PRO A 180 0.44 -17.81 -12.95
N PHE A 181 1.60 -17.45 -13.47
CA PHE A 181 2.57 -16.58 -12.79
C PHE A 181 1.93 -15.27 -12.34
N CYS A 182 1.11 -14.65 -13.20
CA CYS A 182 0.44 -13.39 -12.89
C CYS A 182 -0.50 -13.51 -11.67
N VAL A 183 -1.15 -14.66 -11.48
CA VAL A 183 -2.01 -14.93 -10.32
C VAL A 183 -1.16 -15.13 -9.06
N LEU A 184 -0.08 -15.92 -9.15
CA LEU A 184 0.85 -16.10 -8.02
C LEU A 184 1.47 -14.78 -7.57
N ASN A 185 1.86 -13.95 -8.54
CA ASN A 185 2.44 -12.64 -8.32
C ASN A 185 1.44 -11.73 -7.59
N GLN A 186 0.19 -11.73 -8.04
CA GLN A 186 -0.86 -10.92 -7.45
C GLN A 186 -1.27 -11.39 -6.05
N LEU A 187 -1.34 -12.71 -5.82
CA LEU A 187 -1.78 -13.31 -4.56
C LEU A 187 -0.72 -13.26 -3.46
N PHE A 188 0.53 -13.60 -3.77
CA PHE A 188 1.54 -13.86 -2.75
C PHE A 188 2.58 -12.76 -2.65
N THR A 189 2.96 -12.13 -3.75
CA THR A 189 4.07 -11.18 -3.74
C THR A 189 3.72 -9.89 -3.02
N GLY A 190 2.54 -9.32 -3.30
CA GLY A 190 2.06 -8.12 -2.61
C GLY A 190 2.05 -8.31 -1.09
N PRO A 191 1.31 -9.30 -0.56
CA PRO A 191 1.22 -9.50 0.89
C PRO A 191 2.52 -9.94 1.57
N LEU A 192 3.39 -10.70 0.89
CA LEU A 192 4.62 -11.24 1.51
C LEU A 192 5.83 -10.29 1.42
N THR A 193 5.97 -9.54 0.31
CA THR A 193 7.21 -8.77 0.05
C THR A 193 6.97 -7.32 -0.36
N ASN A 194 5.74 -6.93 -0.71
CA ASN A 194 5.42 -5.62 -1.32
C ASN A 194 6.15 -5.32 -2.64
N VAL A 195 6.85 -6.29 -3.26
CA VAL A 195 7.64 -6.08 -4.49
C VAL A 195 7.06 -6.88 -5.63
N GLN A 196 6.19 -6.30 -6.46
CA GLN A 196 5.61 -7.01 -7.59
C GLN A 196 6.66 -7.33 -8.65
N ALA A 197 6.48 -8.41 -9.41
CA ALA A 197 7.28 -8.70 -10.60
C ALA A 197 6.53 -8.38 -11.90
N ILE A 198 7.19 -7.72 -12.85
CA ILE A 198 6.62 -7.36 -14.15
C ILE A 198 7.17 -8.27 -15.23
N PHE A 199 6.30 -8.77 -16.11
CA PHE A 199 6.67 -9.64 -17.22
C PHE A 199 6.53 -8.92 -18.57
N ASN A 200 7.50 -9.07 -19.46
CA ASN A 200 7.45 -8.55 -20.84
C ASN A 200 7.61 -9.63 -21.92
N GLY A 201 7.21 -10.87 -21.63
CA GLY A 201 7.39 -12.00 -22.57
C GLY A 201 8.77 -12.65 -22.53
N GLN A 202 9.82 -11.93 -22.11
CA GLN A 202 11.20 -12.42 -22.16
C GLN A 202 11.89 -12.41 -20.80
N LYS A 203 11.61 -11.41 -19.97
CA LYS A 203 12.26 -11.19 -18.67
C LYS A 203 11.23 -10.83 -17.62
N LEU A 204 11.62 -11.03 -16.36
CA LEU A 204 10.89 -10.55 -15.20
C LEU A 204 11.66 -9.39 -14.57
N TYR A 205 10.96 -8.35 -14.15
CA TYR A 205 11.55 -7.17 -13.51
C TYR A 205 10.93 -6.99 -12.14
N GLN A 206 11.74 -6.87 -11.09
CA GLN A 206 11.23 -6.42 -9.80
C GLN A 206 10.74 -4.97 -9.95
N TYR A 207 9.55 -4.69 -9.42
CA TYR A 207 8.95 -3.37 -9.39
C TYR A 207 9.00 -2.85 -7.96
N THR A 208 9.97 -1.97 -7.71
CA THR A 208 10.15 -1.26 -6.42
C THR A 208 9.65 0.19 -6.47
N LYS A 209 9.01 0.60 -7.59
CA LYS A 209 8.53 1.97 -7.88
C LYS A 209 9.64 3.00 -8.14
N THR A 210 10.90 2.66 -7.90
CA THR A 210 12.05 3.56 -8.06
C THR A 210 12.93 3.25 -9.27
N GLU A 211 12.67 2.16 -9.99
CA GLU A 211 13.51 1.76 -11.12
C GLU A 211 13.22 2.54 -12.42
N ASN A 212 14.28 2.70 -13.21
CA ASN A 212 14.22 3.18 -14.58
C ASN A 212 13.97 1.98 -15.51
N PHE A 213 12.73 1.78 -15.96
CA PHE A 213 12.34 0.66 -16.84
C PHE A 213 12.78 0.83 -18.30
N THR A 214 13.90 1.53 -18.55
CA THR A 214 14.39 1.79 -19.91
C THR A 214 14.61 0.53 -20.72
N SER A 215 14.96 -0.60 -20.11
CA SER A 215 15.17 -1.88 -20.81
C SER A 215 13.88 -2.69 -20.99
N PHE A 216 12.83 -2.39 -20.21
CA PHE A 216 11.53 -3.04 -20.34
C PHE A 216 10.88 -2.77 -21.70
N LYS A 217 11.07 -1.54 -22.20
CA LYS A 217 10.50 -1.01 -23.44
C LYS A 217 11.07 -1.65 -24.72
N ASP A 218 12.29 -2.19 -24.66
CA ASP A 218 13.02 -2.68 -25.83
C ASP A 218 12.64 -4.13 -26.19
N SER A 219 11.68 -4.72 -25.46
CA SER A 219 11.17 -6.06 -25.80
C SER A 219 10.31 -6.04 -27.05
N SER A 220 10.52 -7.03 -27.92
CA SER A 220 9.68 -7.26 -29.11
C SER A 220 8.21 -7.52 -28.74
N TRP A 221 7.93 -7.85 -27.48
CA TRP A 221 6.59 -8.04 -26.91
C TRP A 221 5.70 -6.80 -27.06
N TYR A 222 6.28 -5.61 -26.97
CA TYR A 222 5.58 -4.34 -27.16
C TYR A 222 5.85 -3.70 -28.52
N ALA A 223 6.50 -4.39 -29.46
CA ALA A 223 6.81 -3.81 -30.77
C ALA A 223 5.57 -3.67 -31.67
N ASP A 224 4.52 -4.47 -31.45
CA ASP A 224 3.22 -4.33 -32.11
C ASP A 224 2.08 -4.12 -31.10
N LEU A 225 2.12 -2.97 -30.42
CA LEU A 225 1.06 -2.56 -29.48
C LEU A 225 -0.33 -2.52 -30.15
N ASN A 226 -0.45 -2.46 -31.47
CA ASN A 226 -1.76 -2.33 -32.09
C ASN A 226 -2.54 -3.65 -32.12
N ASN A 227 -1.88 -4.80 -31.94
CA ASN A 227 -2.48 -6.12 -32.11
C ASN A 227 -2.19 -7.06 -30.93
N ARG A 228 -2.82 -6.80 -29.77
CA ARG A 228 -2.75 -7.71 -28.61
C ARG A 228 -3.32 -9.09 -28.98
N PRO A 229 -2.57 -10.18 -28.77
CA PRO A 229 -3.06 -11.54 -29.00
C PRO A 229 -4.26 -11.87 -28.13
N ALA A 230 -5.22 -12.63 -28.68
CA ALA A 230 -6.48 -12.96 -27.99
C ALA A 230 -6.26 -13.59 -26.60
N ALA A 231 -5.26 -14.48 -26.47
CA ALA A 231 -4.91 -15.12 -25.20
C ALA A 231 -4.43 -14.11 -24.15
N LEU A 232 -3.69 -13.07 -24.56
CA LEU A 232 -3.23 -12.01 -23.65
C LEU A 232 -4.40 -11.09 -23.23
N VAL A 233 -5.26 -10.73 -24.18
CA VAL A 233 -6.47 -9.95 -23.91
C VAL A 233 -7.35 -10.66 -22.87
N GLU A 234 -7.57 -11.96 -23.05
CA GLU A 234 -8.33 -12.79 -22.11
C GLU A 234 -7.64 -12.89 -20.75
N ALA A 235 -6.35 -13.21 -20.70
CA ALA A 235 -5.61 -13.32 -19.46
C ALA A 235 -5.57 -12.01 -18.66
N SER A 236 -5.32 -10.87 -19.31
CA SER A 236 -5.31 -9.57 -18.63
C SER A 236 -6.69 -9.20 -18.09
N TYR A 237 -7.77 -9.42 -18.87
CA TYR A 237 -9.13 -9.13 -18.40
C TYR A 237 -9.56 -10.04 -17.24
N ASN A 238 -9.29 -11.34 -17.35
CA ASN A 238 -9.63 -12.32 -16.32
C ASN A 238 -8.84 -12.06 -15.02
N LEU A 239 -7.58 -11.62 -15.12
CA LEU A 239 -6.80 -11.23 -13.96
C LEU A 239 -7.34 -9.98 -13.27
N LEU A 240 -7.84 -8.99 -14.02
CA LEU A 240 -8.51 -7.82 -13.43
C LEU A 240 -9.80 -8.23 -12.71
N CYS A 241 -10.59 -9.15 -13.29
CA CYS A 241 -11.77 -9.71 -12.64
C CYS A 241 -11.41 -10.44 -11.35
N PHE A 242 -10.37 -11.29 -11.40
CA PHE A 242 -9.86 -11.99 -10.23
C PHE A 242 -9.39 -11.02 -9.13
N ALA A 243 -8.58 -10.02 -9.49
CA ALA A 243 -8.05 -9.04 -8.54
C ALA A 243 -9.16 -8.19 -7.93
N HIS A 244 -10.17 -7.79 -8.72
CA HIS A 244 -11.31 -7.07 -8.17
C HIS A 244 -12.11 -7.95 -7.19
N ASP A 245 -12.48 -9.16 -7.59
CA ASP A 245 -13.38 -10.00 -6.82
C ASP A 245 -12.74 -10.51 -5.51
N TYR A 246 -11.41 -10.67 -5.45
CA TYR A 246 -10.73 -11.23 -4.27
C TYR A 246 -9.81 -10.27 -3.52
N LEU A 247 -9.36 -9.19 -4.16
CA LEU A 247 -8.31 -8.33 -3.60
C LEU A 247 -8.72 -6.87 -3.51
N TYR A 248 -9.74 -6.42 -4.25
CA TYR A 248 -10.19 -5.04 -4.16
C TYR A 248 -10.99 -4.79 -2.87
N GLY A 249 -10.67 -3.68 -2.20
CA GLY A 249 -11.12 -3.27 -0.88
C GLY A 249 -12.54 -2.79 -0.80
N ARG A 250 -13.19 -2.55 -1.94
CA ARG A 250 -14.55 -2.00 -2.02
C ARG A 250 -14.66 -0.82 -1.04
N PRO A 251 -13.91 0.27 -1.30
CA PRO A 251 -13.76 1.36 -0.34
C PRO A 251 -15.12 1.93 0.08
N GLY A 252 -16.14 1.79 -0.77
CA GLY A 252 -17.47 2.33 -0.52
C GLY A 252 -17.80 3.45 -1.51
N TYR A 253 -17.07 3.50 -2.63
CA TYR A 253 -17.25 4.49 -3.68
C TYR A 253 -17.07 3.82 -5.05
N TYR A 254 -17.96 4.17 -5.97
CA TYR A 254 -17.81 3.92 -7.39
C TYR A 254 -18.18 5.18 -8.15
N GLY A 255 -17.47 5.52 -9.22
CA GLY A 255 -17.67 6.82 -9.87
C GLY A 255 -18.99 6.99 -10.61
N PHE A 256 -19.73 5.90 -10.88
CA PHE A 256 -21.12 6.00 -11.35
C PHE A 256 -22.11 6.26 -10.21
N ALA A 257 -21.76 5.92 -8.97
CA ALA A 257 -22.62 6.01 -7.80
C ALA A 257 -22.55 7.38 -7.11
N ASP A 258 -22.08 8.41 -7.81
CA ASP A 258 -21.87 9.75 -7.26
C ASP A 258 -23.18 10.43 -6.82
N ASP A 259 -23.14 11.11 -5.67
CA ASP A 259 -24.23 11.93 -5.13
C ASP A 259 -24.21 13.40 -5.59
N GLY A 260 -23.15 13.82 -6.31
CA GLY A 260 -22.92 15.18 -6.79
C GLY A 260 -22.09 16.05 -5.84
N ASN A 261 -21.76 15.57 -4.64
CA ASN A 261 -21.00 16.27 -3.60
C ASN A 261 -19.65 15.58 -3.32
N GLY A 262 -19.20 14.71 -4.21
CA GLY A 262 -17.94 13.97 -4.05
C GLY A 262 -18.04 12.72 -3.18
N TYR A 263 -19.27 12.31 -2.82
CA TYR A 263 -19.55 11.09 -2.07
C TYR A 263 -20.37 10.11 -2.91
N ALA A 264 -20.42 8.85 -2.47
CA ALA A 264 -21.23 7.86 -3.14
C ALA A 264 -22.59 7.68 -2.46
N LYS A 265 -23.60 7.38 -3.28
CA LYS A 265 -24.90 6.88 -2.83
C LYS A 265 -24.72 5.47 -2.28
N VAL A 266 -24.89 5.35 -0.97
CA VAL A 266 -24.58 4.14 -0.20
C VAL A 266 -25.33 2.92 -0.73
N GLU A 267 -26.60 3.07 -1.13
CA GLU A 267 -27.42 1.97 -1.63
C GLU A 267 -26.93 1.44 -2.99
N GLU A 268 -26.49 2.34 -3.88
CA GLU A 268 -25.97 1.96 -5.20
C GLU A 268 -24.64 1.22 -5.06
N VAL A 269 -23.76 1.68 -4.18
CA VAL A 269 -22.49 0.98 -3.86
C VAL A 269 -22.76 -0.38 -3.24
N ALA A 270 -23.64 -0.46 -2.24
CA ALA A 270 -23.96 -1.72 -1.57
C ALA A 270 -24.61 -2.76 -2.50
N ALA A 271 -25.30 -2.31 -3.55
CA ALA A 271 -25.80 -3.18 -4.61
C ALA A 271 -24.68 -3.66 -5.53
N ALA A 272 -23.81 -2.75 -5.95
CA ALA A 272 -22.66 -3.04 -6.82
C ALA A 272 -21.64 -3.98 -6.16
N ASP A 273 -21.38 -3.82 -4.86
CA ASP A 273 -20.48 -4.68 -4.08
C ASP A 273 -20.91 -6.16 -4.06
N LYS A 274 -22.15 -6.48 -4.42
CA LYS A 274 -22.64 -7.88 -4.48
C LYS A 274 -22.36 -8.54 -5.83
N LEU A 275 -21.95 -7.78 -6.83
CA LEU A 275 -21.70 -8.28 -8.18
C LEU A 275 -20.28 -8.83 -8.30
N SER A 276 -20.09 -9.79 -9.23
CA SER A 276 -18.76 -10.05 -9.76
C SER A 276 -18.30 -8.85 -10.58
N PHE A 277 -17.00 -8.66 -10.75
CA PHE A 277 -16.48 -7.54 -11.54
C PHE A 277 -16.98 -7.56 -13.00
N ASP A 278 -17.13 -8.75 -13.59
CA ASP A 278 -17.68 -8.89 -14.95
C ASP A 278 -19.14 -8.40 -15.01
N ASP A 279 -19.97 -8.81 -14.05
CA ASP A 279 -21.38 -8.39 -13.94
C ASP A 279 -21.51 -6.90 -13.62
N PHE A 280 -20.65 -6.42 -12.72
CA PHE A 280 -20.55 -5.02 -12.35
C PHE A 280 -20.27 -4.15 -13.58
N LEU A 281 -19.27 -4.48 -14.38
CA LEU A 281 -18.98 -3.73 -15.59
C LEU A 281 -20.11 -3.90 -16.63
N ASN A 282 -20.72 -5.08 -16.76
CA ASN A 282 -21.86 -5.26 -17.67
C ASN A 282 -23.02 -4.32 -17.32
N GLN A 283 -23.34 -4.17 -16.04
CA GLN A 283 -24.47 -3.37 -15.59
C GLN A 283 -24.16 -1.88 -15.54
N HIS A 284 -22.98 -1.49 -15.06
CA HIS A 284 -22.69 -0.11 -14.69
C HIS A 284 -21.68 0.59 -15.59
N ASP A 285 -20.82 -0.14 -16.31
CA ASP A 285 -19.80 0.47 -17.18
C ASP A 285 -19.35 -0.44 -18.35
N PRO A 286 -20.28 -0.78 -19.27
CA PRO A 286 -20.01 -1.69 -20.38
C PRO A 286 -18.96 -1.16 -21.36
N ASP A 287 -18.80 0.17 -21.43
CA ASP A 287 -17.77 0.82 -22.24
C ASP A 287 -16.36 0.49 -21.71
N THR A 288 -16.14 0.58 -20.39
CA THR A 288 -14.87 0.17 -19.79
C THR A 288 -14.59 -1.30 -20.06
N LYS A 289 -15.59 -2.18 -19.93
CA LYS A 289 -15.43 -3.60 -20.28
C LYS A 289 -14.99 -3.79 -21.73
N LYS A 290 -15.66 -3.14 -22.66
CA LYS A 290 -15.35 -3.22 -24.10
C LYS A 290 -13.89 -2.79 -24.36
N LEU A 291 -13.46 -1.70 -23.74
CA LEU A 291 -12.10 -1.19 -23.85
C LEU A 291 -11.07 -2.16 -23.25
N LEU A 292 -11.32 -2.68 -22.05
CA LEU A 292 -10.42 -3.63 -21.38
C LEU A 292 -10.24 -4.94 -22.19
N LYS A 293 -11.26 -5.34 -22.95
CA LYS A 293 -11.24 -6.51 -23.85
C LYS A 293 -10.79 -6.19 -25.28
N SER A 294 -10.28 -4.99 -25.54
CA SER A 294 -9.82 -4.62 -26.87
C SER A 294 -8.49 -5.29 -27.22
N SER A 295 -8.36 -5.73 -28.48
CA SER A 295 -7.07 -6.13 -29.06
C SER A 295 -6.19 -4.93 -29.37
N SER A 296 -6.75 -3.73 -29.48
CA SER A 296 -5.98 -2.49 -29.56
C SER A 296 -5.43 -2.16 -28.18
N TYR A 297 -4.10 -2.11 -28.02
CA TYR A 297 -3.49 -1.70 -26.76
C TYR A 297 -3.84 -0.28 -26.37
N TYR A 298 -4.04 0.58 -27.35
CA TYR A 298 -4.50 1.94 -27.12
C TYR A 298 -5.88 1.98 -26.45
N ASP A 299 -6.84 1.22 -26.96
CA ASP A 299 -8.17 1.13 -26.35
C ASP A 299 -8.11 0.42 -25.00
N TYR A 300 -7.24 -0.58 -24.84
CA TYR A 300 -7.01 -1.23 -23.55
C TYR A 300 -6.49 -0.26 -22.48
N LEU A 301 -5.50 0.57 -22.81
CA LEU A 301 -4.98 1.59 -21.89
C LEU A 301 -6.03 2.65 -21.56
N LYS A 302 -6.88 3.02 -22.53
CA LYS A 302 -8.07 3.82 -22.26
C LYS A 302 -8.99 3.12 -21.26
N GLY A 303 -9.22 1.82 -21.43
CA GLY A 303 -10.00 1.00 -20.51
C GLY A 303 -9.43 1.00 -19.10
N LEU A 304 -8.12 0.80 -18.93
CA LEU A 304 -7.46 0.84 -17.62
C LEU A 304 -7.55 2.24 -16.99
N THR A 305 -7.36 3.29 -17.77
CA THR A 305 -7.48 4.68 -17.31
C THR A 305 -8.90 5.00 -16.88
N ARG A 306 -9.89 4.59 -17.67
CA ARG A 306 -11.31 4.75 -17.34
C ARG A 306 -11.67 3.93 -16.10
N LEU A 307 -11.17 2.71 -15.98
CA LEU A 307 -11.35 1.87 -14.79
C LEU A 307 -10.95 2.62 -13.51
N THR A 308 -9.81 3.31 -13.49
CA THR A 308 -9.34 4.01 -12.29
C THR A 308 -10.08 5.33 -12.04
N TYR A 309 -10.17 6.18 -13.07
CA TYR A 309 -10.64 7.56 -12.90
C TYR A 309 -12.16 7.74 -13.03
N TYR A 310 -12.84 6.78 -13.66
CA TYR A 310 -14.28 6.80 -13.86
C TYR A 310 -14.97 5.68 -13.09
N THR A 311 -14.59 4.43 -13.34
CA THR A 311 -15.35 3.29 -12.83
C THR A 311 -15.20 3.15 -11.32
N TYR A 312 -13.96 3.05 -10.84
CA TYR A 312 -13.68 3.04 -9.40
C TYR A 312 -13.89 4.42 -8.80
N GLY A 313 -13.34 5.46 -9.44
CA GLY A 313 -13.39 6.81 -8.85
C GLY A 313 -12.65 6.90 -7.51
N ASP A 314 -11.70 5.99 -7.31
CA ASP A 314 -10.98 5.73 -6.06
C ASP A 314 -9.59 6.37 -6.14
N GLN A 315 -9.22 7.18 -5.15
CA GLN A 315 -7.92 7.87 -5.13
C GLN A 315 -6.73 6.93 -4.90
N HIS A 316 -6.94 5.74 -4.33
CA HIS A 316 -5.91 4.70 -4.25
C HIS A 316 -5.81 3.88 -5.54
N ALA A 317 -6.82 3.94 -6.40
CA ALA A 317 -6.80 3.28 -7.69
C ALA A 317 -6.15 4.17 -8.75
N SER A 318 -5.00 3.73 -9.25
CA SER A 318 -4.30 4.46 -10.31
C SER A 318 -3.52 3.51 -11.20
N VAL A 319 -3.55 3.79 -12.49
CA VAL A 319 -2.53 3.26 -13.40
C VAL A 319 -1.22 3.97 -13.09
N GLN A 320 -0.08 3.28 -13.01
CA GLN A 320 1.22 3.94 -12.77
C GLN A 320 1.77 4.51 -14.08
N TRP A 321 1.01 5.46 -14.63
CA TRP A 321 1.24 6.01 -15.96
C TRP A 321 2.52 6.85 -16.03
N LYS A 322 2.90 7.59 -14.98
CA LYS A 322 4.13 8.40 -15.00
C LYS A 322 5.40 7.54 -15.16
N ASP A 323 5.41 6.38 -14.53
CA ASP A 323 6.50 5.40 -14.63
C ASP A 323 6.49 4.66 -15.98
N PHE A 324 5.32 4.57 -16.63
CA PHE A 324 5.11 3.86 -17.89
C PHE A 324 4.96 4.76 -19.14
N LEU A 325 4.93 6.09 -18.97
CA LEU A 325 5.04 7.10 -20.03
C LEU A 325 6.43 7.09 -20.70
N MET A 326 7.26 6.11 -20.36
CA MET A 326 8.41 5.66 -21.15
C MET A 326 8.03 5.23 -22.57
N PHE A 327 6.76 4.91 -22.82
CA PHE A 327 6.20 5.02 -24.16
C PHE A 327 5.99 6.51 -24.45
N ASP A 328 6.97 7.20 -25.03
CA ASP A 328 6.84 8.58 -25.53
C ASP A 328 5.92 8.63 -26.77
N ASN A 329 4.76 8.00 -26.66
CA ASN A 329 3.73 7.93 -27.66
C ASN A 329 2.71 9.02 -27.32
N SER A 330 2.72 10.08 -28.12
CA SER A 330 1.82 11.22 -27.99
C SER A 330 0.35 10.82 -28.06
N GLU A 331 0.00 9.76 -28.78
CA GLU A 331 -1.37 9.27 -28.88
C GLU A 331 -1.85 8.71 -27.55
N ILE A 332 -1.05 7.87 -26.89
CA ILE A 332 -1.36 7.32 -25.55
C ILE A 332 -1.53 8.45 -24.53
N LYS A 333 -0.62 9.43 -24.54
CA LYS A 333 -0.71 10.64 -23.69
C LYS A 333 -2.03 11.38 -23.95
N ASN A 334 -2.38 11.61 -25.22
CA ASN A 334 -3.62 12.29 -25.59
C ASN A 334 -4.87 11.51 -25.17
N ALA A 335 -4.87 10.19 -25.33
CA ALA A 335 -5.98 9.32 -24.91
C ALA A 335 -6.27 9.40 -23.42
N VAL A 336 -5.21 9.32 -22.61
CA VAL A 336 -5.29 9.40 -21.16
C VAL A 336 -5.76 10.81 -20.77
N ASN A 337 -5.20 11.85 -21.39
CA ASN A 337 -5.61 13.23 -21.16
C ASN A 337 -7.09 13.47 -21.51
N ASP A 338 -7.59 12.87 -22.59
CA ASP A 338 -9.00 12.98 -22.99
C ASP A 338 -9.94 12.36 -21.94
N ILE A 339 -9.58 11.20 -21.37
CA ILE A 339 -10.35 10.59 -20.28
C ILE A 339 -10.28 11.44 -19.01
N ILE A 340 -9.10 11.95 -18.67
CA ILE A 340 -8.94 12.82 -17.49
C ILE A 340 -9.76 14.11 -17.66
N ALA A 341 -9.76 14.70 -18.85
CA ALA A 341 -10.47 15.93 -19.16
C ALA A 341 -11.99 15.75 -19.21
N ASN A 342 -12.48 14.68 -19.85
CA ASN A 342 -13.88 14.55 -20.22
C ASN A 342 -14.61 13.37 -19.55
N GLY A 343 -13.88 12.39 -19.04
CA GLY A 343 -14.39 11.10 -18.59
C GLY A 343 -14.13 10.76 -17.13
N THR A 344 -13.74 11.71 -16.28
CA THR A 344 -13.59 11.49 -14.83
C THR A 344 -14.93 11.43 -14.10
N SER A 345 -15.01 10.59 -13.07
CA SER A 345 -16.16 10.57 -12.14
C SER A 345 -16.35 11.94 -11.47
N GLY A 346 -17.55 12.21 -10.97
CA GLY A 346 -17.82 13.47 -10.29
C GLY A 346 -17.00 13.62 -9.00
N LYS A 347 -16.70 12.54 -8.28
CA LYS A 347 -15.74 12.56 -7.15
C LYS A 347 -14.38 13.02 -7.58
N TRP A 348 -13.79 12.43 -8.61
CA TRP A 348 -12.48 12.91 -9.10
C TRP A 348 -12.51 14.41 -9.47
N LYS A 349 -13.61 14.87 -10.06
CA LYS A 349 -13.80 16.31 -10.35
C LYS A 349 -13.93 17.14 -9.08
N TYR A 350 -14.66 16.65 -8.08
CA TYR A 350 -14.84 17.27 -6.77
C TYR A 350 -13.50 17.38 -6.02
N ASP A 351 -12.77 16.27 -5.90
CA ASP A 351 -11.45 16.18 -5.28
C ASP A 351 -10.47 17.16 -5.93
N ARG A 352 -10.47 17.23 -7.27
CA ARG A 352 -9.63 18.17 -8.03
C ARG A 352 -10.05 19.63 -7.82
N LYS A 353 -11.35 19.91 -7.72
CA LYS A 353 -11.89 21.25 -7.43
C LYS A 353 -11.39 21.75 -6.06
N LYS A 354 -11.41 20.87 -5.06
CA LYS A 354 -11.05 21.18 -3.67
C LYS A 354 -9.53 21.30 -3.47
N SER A 355 -8.73 20.54 -4.22
CA SER A 355 -7.26 20.56 -4.15
C SER A 355 -6.53 21.56 -5.08
N GLY A 356 -7.16 22.05 -6.16
CA GLY A 356 -6.46 22.79 -7.22
C GLY A 356 -6.05 24.24 -6.91
N GLU A 357 -4.81 24.61 -7.19
CA GLU A 357 -4.20 25.94 -6.91
C GLU A 357 -4.87 27.14 -7.62
N SER A 358 -5.51 26.93 -8.77
CA SER A 358 -6.01 28.01 -9.63
C SER A 358 -7.46 28.43 -9.37
N GLN A 359 -8.15 27.79 -8.43
CA GLN A 359 -9.52 28.16 -8.07
C GLN A 359 -9.53 29.11 -6.88
N THR A 360 -10.28 30.21 -6.97
CA THR A 360 -10.36 31.28 -5.94
C THR A 360 -10.89 30.81 -4.57
N ASN A 361 -11.22 29.52 -4.43
CA ASN A 361 -11.75 28.90 -3.23
C ASN A 361 -10.98 27.65 -2.79
N SER A 362 -9.80 27.33 -3.35
CA SER A 362 -9.03 26.16 -2.89
C SER A 362 -8.20 26.46 -1.65
N LEU A 363 -7.75 25.42 -0.95
CA LEU A 363 -6.88 25.56 0.23
C LEU A 363 -5.58 26.30 -0.11
N ASN A 364 -4.89 25.90 -1.19
CA ASN A 364 -3.62 26.52 -1.58
C ASN A 364 -3.81 27.98 -1.99
N TYR A 365 -4.94 28.34 -2.62
CA TYR A 365 -5.26 29.74 -2.87
C TYR A 365 -5.28 30.55 -1.57
N TRP A 366 -6.04 30.10 -0.56
CA TRP A 366 -6.16 30.82 0.71
C TRP A 366 -4.86 30.80 1.53
N ARG A 367 -4.13 29.69 1.54
CA ARG A 367 -2.78 29.62 2.17
C ARG A 367 -1.83 30.63 1.54
N LYS A 368 -1.87 30.81 0.22
CA LYS A 368 -1.08 31.82 -0.47
C LYS A 368 -1.53 33.25 -0.11
N GLN A 369 -2.83 33.52 -0.10
CA GLN A 369 -3.37 34.84 0.31
C GLN A 369 -3.01 35.21 1.75
N LYS A 370 -2.96 34.23 2.65
CA LYS A 370 -2.57 34.42 4.06
C LYS A 370 -1.06 34.30 4.29
N GLY A 371 -0.29 34.12 3.22
CA GLY A 371 1.18 34.06 3.26
C GLY A 371 1.75 32.83 3.98
N ILE A 372 0.98 31.75 4.12
CA ILE A 372 1.37 30.49 4.77
C ILE A 372 2.33 29.69 3.90
N ILE A 373 2.09 29.68 2.59
CA ILE A 373 2.94 29.00 1.60
C ILE A 373 3.70 30.00 0.72
N ASP A 374 4.82 29.57 0.16
CA ASP A 374 5.57 30.29 -0.86
C ASP A 374 5.01 30.08 -2.28
N ASP A 375 5.65 30.67 -3.29
CA ASP A 375 5.23 30.52 -4.68
C ASP A 375 5.41 29.11 -5.25
N SER A 376 6.18 28.25 -4.57
CA SER A 376 6.34 26.83 -4.91
C SER A 376 5.30 25.93 -4.23
N GLY A 377 4.40 26.51 -3.43
CA GLY A 377 3.38 25.78 -2.69
C GLY A 377 3.87 25.17 -1.38
N ARG A 378 5.10 25.47 -0.94
CA ARG A 378 5.67 24.93 0.30
C ARG A 378 5.33 25.81 1.49
N ILE A 379 5.05 25.20 2.65
CA ILE A 379 4.88 25.92 3.91
C ILE A 379 6.16 26.70 4.22
N LYS A 380 6.03 28.00 4.49
CA LYS A 380 7.17 28.81 4.91
C LYS A 380 7.64 28.36 6.30
N SER A 381 8.95 28.38 6.54
CA SER A 381 9.53 27.87 7.78
C SER A 381 8.97 28.53 9.05
N ASP A 382 8.65 29.82 9.00
CA ASP A 382 8.02 30.60 10.08
C ASP A 382 6.52 30.27 10.29
N LYS A 383 5.94 29.45 9.42
CA LYS A 383 4.52 29.06 9.43
C LYS A 383 4.30 27.60 9.78
N VAL A 384 5.37 26.81 9.87
CA VAL A 384 5.34 25.40 10.29
C VAL A 384 4.92 25.27 11.76
N LEU A 385 5.50 26.11 12.64
CA LEU A 385 5.13 26.25 14.05
C LEU A 385 4.74 27.71 14.28
N GLU A 386 3.45 28.00 14.34
CA GLU A 386 2.94 29.37 14.46
C GLU A 386 2.18 29.56 15.77
N LEU A 387 2.55 30.60 16.52
CA LEU A 387 1.82 31.02 17.71
C LEU A 387 0.78 32.08 17.34
N ILE A 388 -0.47 31.87 17.79
CA ILE A 388 -1.57 32.81 17.63
C ILE A 388 -2.21 33.13 18.99
N ASP A 389 -3.16 34.08 19.02
CA ASP A 389 -3.90 34.45 20.24
C ASP A 389 -2.99 34.82 21.42
N GLY A 390 -1.97 35.63 21.13
CA GLY A 390 -0.98 36.03 22.13
C GLY A 390 -0.11 34.89 22.66
N GLY A 391 0.05 33.81 21.89
CA GLY A 391 0.88 32.65 22.25
C GLY A 391 0.15 31.55 23.01
N LYS A 392 -1.18 31.63 23.13
CA LYS A 392 -2.00 30.59 23.78
C LYS A 392 -2.19 29.36 22.90
N THR A 393 -2.22 29.54 21.58
CA THR A 393 -2.44 28.46 20.63
C THR A 393 -1.21 28.29 19.74
N LEU A 394 -0.67 27.08 19.72
CA LEU A 394 0.34 26.65 18.76
C LEU A 394 -0.34 25.92 17.60
N ILE A 395 -0.12 26.40 16.38
CA ILE A 395 -0.49 25.69 15.16
C ILE A 395 0.73 24.90 14.65
N ILE A 396 0.56 23.60 14.44
CA ILE A 396 1.55 22.72 13.80
C ILE A 396 1.05 22.40 12.39
N ARG A 397 1.77 22.85 11.35
CA ARG A 397 1.39 22.66 9.93
C ARG A 397 2.29 21.70 9.20
N PHE A 398 1.68 20.79 8.44
CA PHE A 398 2.38 19.81 7.61
C PHE A 398 1.42 19.29 6.53
N ASP A 399 1.96 18.91 5.37
CA ASP A 399 1.14 18.53 4.20
C ASP A 399 1.20 17.02 3.87
N SER A 400 2.00 16.25 4.61
CA SER A 400 2.08 14.80 4.46
C SER A 400 2.74 14.16 5.68
N PHE A 401 2.34 12.93 6.00
CA PHE A 401 3.10 12.09 6.92
C PHE A 401 4.36 11.57 6.25
N THR A 402 5.53 12.08 6.65
CA THR A 402 6.83 11.64 6.17
C THR A 402 7.57 10.86 7.26
N LEU A 403 8.35 9.86 6.84
CA LEU A 403 9.21 9.08 7.73
C LEU A 403 10.53 8.77 7.03
N LEU A 404 11.63 9.25 7.58
CA LEU A 404 12.98 9.01 7.07
C LEU A 404 13.65 7.88 7.84
N VAL A 405 13.27 6.63 7.53
CA VAL A 405 13.71 5.43 8.27
C VAL A 405 15.24 5.37 8.45
N GLY A 406 16.01 5.59 7.39
CA GLY A 406 17.48 5.57 7.47
C GLY A 406 18.08 6.68 8.34
N ALA A 407 17.43 7.84 8.39
CA ALA A 407 17.86 8.95 9.25
C ALA A 407 17.57 8.66 10.74
N TRP A 408 16.43 8.03 11.04
CA TRP A 408 16.11 7.59 12.40
C TRP A 408 17.04 6.47 12.87
N GLN A 409 17.36 5.50 12.01
CA GLN A 409 18.37 4.47 12.33
C GLN A 409 19.74 5.09 12.65
N ALA A 410 20.14 6.11 11.89
CA ALA A 410 21.38 6.84 12.16
C ALA A 410 21.33 7.63 13.48
N TYR A 411 20.18 8.24 13.81
CA TYR A 411 19.98 8.91 15.09
C TYR A 411 20.12 7.92 16.27
N TYR A 412 19.42 6.79 16.23
CA TYR A 412 19.41 5.80 17.32
C TYR A 412 20.75 5.10 17.54
N ALA A 413 21.61 5.02 16.51
CA ALA A 413 22.98 4.53 16.67
C ALA A 413 23.84 5.35 17.65
N SER A 414 23.42 6.59 17.97
CA SER A 414 24.09 7.48 18.92
C SER A 414 23.13 8.21 19.87
N ALA A 415 21.91 7.72 20.03
CA ALA A 415 20.84 8.45 20.70
C ALA A 415 21.13 8.74 22.18
N THR A 416 20.58 9.87 22.63
CA THR A 416 20.53 10.27 24.03
C THR A 416 19.09 10.61 24.36
N ALA A 417 18.58 10.13 25.50
CA ALA A 417 17.22 10.39 25.95
C ALA A 417 16.89 11.90 25.98
N ASN A 418 15.68 12.25 25.54
CA ASN A 418 15.15 13.61 25.50
C ASN A 418 16.10 14.60 24.80
N PRO A 419 16.49 14.37 23.53
CA PRO A 419 17.42 15.25 22.84
C PRO A 419 16.87 16.67 22.78
N ASN A 420 17.75 17.66 22.95
CA ASN A 420 17.41 19.04 22.62
C ASN A 420 17.53 19.21 21.08
N PRO A 421 16.41 19.46 20.36
CA PRO A 421 16.38 19.58 18.90
C PRO A 421 17.18 20.77 18.36
N ASP A 422 17.60 21.71 19.22
CA ASP A 422 18.50 22.81 18.82
C ASP A 422 19.98 22.42 18.86
N SER A 423 20.31 21.33 19.57
CA SER A 423 21.69 20.83 19.71
C SER A 423 21.95 19.51 18.97
N VAL A 424 20.89 18.80 18.60
CA VAL A 424 20.95 17.52 17.89
C VAL A 424 20.13 17.64 16.60
N THR A 425 20.71 17.22 15.49
CA THR A 425 20.00 17.14 14.22
C THR A 425 19.03 15.96 14.26
N LEU A 426 17.75 16.26 14.45
CA LEU A 426 16.68 15.27 14.26
C LEU A 426 16.40 15.09 12.76
N PRO A 427 15.89 13.93 12.34
CA PRO A 427 15.37 13.76 10.98
C PRO A 427 14.31 14.84 10.65
N ASP A 428 14.45 15.46 9.47
CA ASP A 428 13.52 16.48 8.97
C ASP A 428 12.27 15.82 8.38
N ASP A 429 11.49 15.21 9.28
CA ASP A 429 10.23 14.54 8.95
C ASP A 429 9.14 14.87 9.97
N THR A 430 7.95 14.29 9.78
CA THR A 430 6.79 14.56 10.62
C THR A 430 7.03 14.24 12.09
N ILE A 431 7.81 13.20 12.42
CA ILE A 431 8.08 12.85 13.81
C ILE A 431 9.05 13.87 14.43
N GLY A 432 10.10 14.25 13.72
CA GLY A 432 11.04 15.28 14.17
C GLY A 432 10.34 16.62 14.41
N LEU A 433 9.40 17.01 13.53
CA LEU A 433 8.56 18.20 13.67
C LEU A 433 7.73 18.18 14.96
N PHE A 434 6.99 17.09 15.21
CA PHE A 434 6.13 17.00 16.39
C PHE A 434 6.93 16.92 17.68
N TYR A 435 8.03 16.15 17.72
CA TYR A 435 8.91 16.13 18.88
C TYR A 435 9.45 17.54 19.18
N LYS A 436 9.91 18.27 18.16
CA LYS A 436 10.41 19.65 18.32
C LYS A 436 9.34 20.60 18.88
N ALA A 437 8.11 20.54 18.37
CA ALA A 437 7.01 21.36 18.84
C ALA A 437 6.73 21.15 20.34
N PHE A 438 6.64 19.89 20.76
CA PHE A 438 6.38 19.52 22.16
C PHE A 438 7.58 19.81 23.07
N TYR A 439 8.81 19.63 22.57
CA TYR A 439 10.01 20.06 23.28
C TYR A 439 10.01 21.58 23.54
N TYR A 440 9.60 22.40 22.56
CA TYR A 440 9.53 23.86 22.72
C TYR A 440 8.49 24.28 23.75
N ILE A 441 7.30 23.67 23.77
CA ILE A 441 6.27 23.92 24.81
C ILE A 441 6.83 23.71 26.23
N LEU A 442 7.71 22.74 26.43
CA LEU A 442 8.32 22.51 27.75
C LEU A 442 9.45 23.49 28.06
N ASN A 443 10.30 23.80 27.07
CA ASN A 443 11.65 24.33 27.32
C ASN A 443 11.92 25.74 26.76
N LYS A 444 10.99 26.34 26.02
CA LYS A 444 11.17 27.68 25.41
C LYS A 444 10.20 28.68 26.01
N ASP A 445 10.74 29.82 26.44
CA ASP A 445 9.95 30.90 27.05
C ASP A 445 8.82 31.40 26.13
N GLU A 446 9.09 31.48 24.83
CA GLU A 446 8.12 31.90 23.81
C GLU A 446 6.87 30.99 23.76
N TYR A 447 7.02 29.71 24.11
CA TYR A 447 5.94 28.71 24.07
C TYR A 447 5.34 28.43 25.47
N SER A 448 5.83 29.12 26.51
CA SER A 448 5.43 28.87 27.89
C SER A 448 3.95 29.14 28.19
N ASN A 449 3.31 29.96 27.35
CA ASN A 449 1.90 30.34 27.45
C ASN A 449 0.95 29.42 26.67
N VAL A 450 1.46 28.46 25.92
CA VAL A 450 0.63 27.56 25.10
C VAL A 450 -0.29 26.72 25.99
N THR A 451 -1.59 26.81 25.74
CA THR A 451 -2.64 25.97 26.35
C THR A 451 -3.33 25.08 25.33
N THR A 452 -3.26 25.43 24.04
CA THR A 452 -3.93 24.70 22.97
C THR A 452 -2.97 24.40 21.82
N VAL A 453 -3.02 23.17 21.30
CA VAL A 453 -2.34 22.76 20.06
C VAL A 453 -3.39 22.52 18.98
N LEU A 454 -3.27 23.24 17.87
CA LEU A 454 -4.04 23.00 16.66
C LEU A 454 -3.15 22.27 15.63
N ILE A 455 -3.49 21.04 15.31
CA ILE A 455 -2.82 20.27 14.26
C ILE A 455 -3.50 20.59 12.93
N ASP A 456 -2.81 21.28 12.02
CA ASP A 456 -3.32 21.59 10.69
C ASP A 456 -3.02 20.42 9.73
N ASP A 457 -4.01 19.53 9.61
CA ASP A 457 -4.00 18.38 8.71
C ASP A 457 -4.80 18.66 7.43
N SER A 458 -5.22 19.92 7.22
CA SER A 458 -6.20 20.29 6.20
C SER A 458 -5.74 20.02 4.76
N CYS A 459 -4.43 19.99 4.51
CA CYS A 459 -3.86 19.72 3.19
C CYS A 459 -3.15 18.37 3.10
N ASN A 460 -3.35 17.48 4.07
CA ASN A 460 -2.61 16.23 4.19
C ASN A 460 -3.27 15.06 3.44
N GLY A 461 -2.75 14.73 2.26
CA GLY A 461 -3.22 13.58 1.47
C GLY A 461 -2.80 12.19 1.99
N GLY A 462 -2.12 12.12 3.14
CA GLY A 462 -1.66 10.89 3.76
C GLY A 462 -0.13 10.76 3.79
N GLY A 463 0.36 9.52 3.76
CA GLY A 463 1.79 9.21 3.78
C GLY A 463 2.14 8.02 4.67
N ALA A 464 3.23 8.15 5.43
CA ALA A 464 3.76 7.11 6.29
C ALA A 464 2.84 6.82 7.49
N LYS A 465 2.19 5.65 7.47
CA LYS A 465 1.33 5.15 8.57
C LYS A 465 2.01 5.23 9.94
N LEU A 466 3.30 4.88 10.02
CA LEU A 466 4.06 4.88 11.26
C LEU A 466 4.19 6.29 11.87
N ALA A 467 4.47 7.31 11.06
CA ALA A 467 4.51 8.70 11.54
C ALA A 467 3.13 9.17 12.04
N MET A 468 2.06 8.75 11.37
CA MET A 468 0.69 9.02 11.83
C MET A 468 0.39 8.35 13.18
N GLN A 469 0.73 7.07 13.34
CA GLN A 469 0.51 6.34 14.59
C GLN A 469 1.35 6.89 15.75
N TYR A 470 2.56 7.39 15.48
CA TYR A 470 3.39 8.11 16.47
C TYR A 470 2.63 9.33 17.01
N ILE A 471 2.10 10.18 16.13
CA ILE A 471 1.35 11.38 16.54
C ILE A 471 0.07 10.99 17.29
N LEU A 472 -0.66 9.99 16.79
CA LEU A 472 -1.87 9.49 17.43
C LEU A 472 -1.55 8.98 18.85
N TYR A 473 -0.45 8.24 19.04
CA TYR A 473 0.01 7.79 20.35
C TYR A 473 0.40 8.96 21.24
N LEU A 474 1.16 9.95 20.73
CA LEU A 474 1.53 11.16 21.48
C LEU A 474 0.30 11.86 22.05
N ILE A 475 -0.71 12.17 21.21
CA ILE A 475 -1.84 13.01 21.65
C ILE A 475 -2.91 12.22 22.42
N THR A 476 -3.01 10.90 22.24
CA THR A 476 -4.10 10.09 22.85
C THR A 476 -3.65 9.00 23.82
N GLY A 477 -2.36 8.64 23.82
CA GLY A 477 -1.82 7.47 24.52
C GLY A 477 -2.15 6.13 23.84
N LYS A 478 -2.74 6.16 22.64
CA LYS A 478 -3.19 4.95 21.90
C LYS A 478 -3.01 5.11 20.38
N GLY A 479 -1.94 4.55 19.81
CA GLY A 479 -1.65 4.55 18.36
C GLY A 479 -2.43 3.52 17.54
N ASP A 480 -3.42 2.91 18.17
CA ASP A 480 -4.19 1.75 17.74
C ASP A 480 -5.02 1.96 16.47
N LEU A 481 -4.96 1.02 15.51
CA LEU A 481 -5.74 1.03 14.26
C LEU A 481 -6.52 -0.27 14.06
N TYR A 482 -7.72 -0.19 13.51
CA TYR A 482 -8.63 -1.34 13.38
C TYR A 482 -8.89 -1.64 11.91
N TYR A 483 -8.84 -2.91 11.54
CA TYR A 483 -8.94 -3.36 10.15
C TYR A 483 -9.93 -4.51 9.97
N ASP A 484 -10.66 -4.48 8.86
CA ASP A 484 -11.44 -5.60 8.33
C ASP A 484 -10.96 -5.97 6.93
N ASP A 485 -10.79 -7.26 6.69
CA ASP A 485 -10.64 -7.81 5.35
C ASP A 485 -12.04 -8.01 4.76
N VAL A 486 -12.40 -7.25 3.73
CA VAL A 486 -13.76 -7.24 3.20
C VAL A 486 -14.18 -8.56 2.53
N HIS A 487 -13.22 -9.42 2.17
CA HIS A 487 -13.50 -10.69 1.50
C HIS A 487 -13.51 -11.87 2.46
N THR A 488 -12.54 -11.94 3.37
CA THR A 488 -12.52 -13.01 4.37
C THR A 488 -13.38 -12.69 5.58
N GLY A 489 -13.69 -11.42 5.82
CA GLY A 489 -14.31 -10.94 7.05
C GLY A 489 -13.39 -11.09 8.26
N THR A 490 -12.09 -11.34 8.06
CA THR A 490 -11.09 -11.36 9.12
C THR A 490 -10.94 -9.96 9.68
N LYS A 491 -11.00 -9.83 11.00
CA LYS A 491 -10.80 -8.55 11.68
C LYS A 491 -9.48 -8.59 12.43
N TYR A 492 -8.78 -7.47 12.48
CA TYR A 492 -7.62 -7.34 13.36
C TYR A 492 -7.46 -5.91 13.85
N HIS A 493 -6.84 -5.81 15.02
CA HIS A 493 -6.50 -4.56 15.65
C HIS A 493 -4.98 -4.50 15.77
N GLU A 494 -4.38 -3.46 15.18
CA GLU A 494 -2.97 -3.13 15.31
C GLU A 494 -2.76 -2.21 16.52
N ILE A 495 -2.24 -2.76 17.61
CA ILE A 495 -1.92 -2.05 18.86
C ILE A 495 -0.57 -1.36 18.67
N THR A 496 -0.45 -0.07 18.99
CA THR A 496 0.79 0.68 18.73
C THR A 496 1.20 1.59 19.87
N LYS A 497 2.48 1.53 20.20
CA LYS A 497 3.21 2.38 21.14
C LYS A 497 4.39 3.05 20.43
N ALA A 498 4.87 4.17 20.95
CA ALA A 498 6.00 4.91 20.37
C ALA A 498 6.97 5.39 21.44
N ASP A 499 8.25 5.47 21.05
CA ASP A 499 9.34 6.09 21.80
C ASP A 499 9.17 7.62 21.67
N LEU A 500 8.46 8.23 22.63
CA LEU A 500 8.13 9.65 22.64
C LEU A 500 9.27 10.50 23.19
N ASN A 501 10.18 9.90 23.97
CA ASN A 501 11.31 10.59 24.57
C ASN A 501 12.60 10.48 23.71
N LEU A 502 12.56 9.69 22.64
CA LEU A 502 13.62 9.40 21.66
C LEU A 502 14.88 8.79 22.26
N ASP A 503 14.75 7.94 23.29
CA ASP A 503 15.87 7.30 23.99
C ASP A 503 16.28 5.91 23.43
N GLY A 504 15.54 5.41 22.46
CA GLY A 504 15.78 4.13 21.81
C GLY A 504 14.92 2.99 22.35
N LYS A 505 13.99 3.27 23.28
CA LYS A 505 13.14 2.27 23.92
C LYS A 505 11.69 2.73 23.93
N VAL A 506 10.80 1.75 23.80
CA VAL A 506 9.37 1.95 24.00
C VAL A 506 9.00 1.38 25.37
N ASP A 507 8.85 2.24 26.37
CA ASP A 507 8.60 1.83 27.75
C ASP A 507 7.75 2.85 28.55
N ASP A 508 7.77 2.76 29.89
CA ASP A 508 6.95 3.60 30.76
C ASP A 508 7.46 5.07 30.81
N ASP A 509 8.72 5.32 30.42
CA ASP A 509 9.27 6.69 30.37
C ASP A 509 8.65 7.51 29.23
N ASP A 510 8.08 6.86 28.21
CA ASP A 510 7.30 7.50 27.14
C ASP A 510 5.98 8.05 27.66
N GLU A 511 5.27 7.27 28.48
CA GLU A 511 4.03 7.75 29.11
C GLU A 511 4.35 8.84 30.15
N ALA A 512 5.48 8.75 30.84
CA ALA A 512 5.95 9.82 31.72
C ALA A 512 6.28 11.11 30.95
N TYR A 513 6.90 11.00 29.78
CA TYR A 513 7.13 12.15 28.88
C TYR A 513 5.80 12.75 28.41
N ARG A 514 4.88 11.91 27.92
CA ARG A 514 3.54 12.32 27.47
C ARG A 514 2.72 13.02 28.56
N SER A 515 2.79 12.51 29.79
CA SER A 515 2.07 13.06 30.95
C SER A 515 2.47 14.50 31.31
N LYS A 516 3.61 14.99 30.81
CA LYS A 516 4.01 16.41 30.95
C LYS A 516 3.10 17.35 30.15
N PHE A 517 2.37 16.84 29.17
CA PHE A 517 1.53 17.62 28.27
C PHE A 517 0.05 17.46 28.55
N PHE A 518 -0.39 16.22 28.74
CA PHE A 518 -1.81 15.87 28.77
C PHE A 518 -2.23 15.39 30.15
N GLY A 519 -3.33 15.95 30.67
CA GLY A 519 -3.84 15.70 32.01
C GLY A 519 -4.34 16.99 32.67
N THR A 520 -4.60 16.93 33.97
CA THR A 520 -4.96 18.14 34.73
C THR A 520 -3.76 19.06 34.84
N ARG A 521 -3.90 20.32 34.41
CA ARG A 521 -2.85 21.34 34.49
C ARG A 521 -2.29 21.44 35.91
N SER A 522 -0.97 21.37 36.02
CA SER A 522 -0.23 21.38 37.29
C SER A 522 1.18 21.97 37.09
N SER A 523 2.02 21.94 38.13
CA SER A 523 3.43 22.35 38.01
C SER A 523 4.27 21.39 37.14
N THR A 524 3.78 20.19 36.87
CA THR A 524 4.48 19.16 36.08
C THR A 524 3.73 18.74 34.82
N CYS A 525 2.51 19.24 34.61
CA CYS A 525 1.67 18.96 33.45
C CYS A 525 1.12 20.26 32.86
N ARG A 526 1.32 20.46 31.55
CA ARG A 526 0.82 21.65 30.83
C ARG A 526 -0.70 21.69 30.70
N GLY A 527 -1.36 20.53 30.73
CA GLY A 527 -2.81 20.41 30.55
C GLY A 527 -3.27 20.94 29.20
N LEU A 528 -2.59 20.52 28.14
CA LEU A 528 -2.86 21.00 26.77
C LEU A 528 -4.20 20.48 26.24
N ASN A 529 -4.94 21.36 25.59
CA ASN A 529 -6.02 20.98 24.69
C ASN A 529 -5.45 20.68 23.30
N VAL A 530 -6.08 19.75 22.57
CA VAL A 530 -5.70 19.42 21.19
C VAL A 530 -6.94 19.45 20.31
N ALA A 531 -6.83 20.15 19.18
CA ALA A 531 -7.78 20.09 18.09
C ALA A 531 -7.06 19.77 16.77
N ILE A 532 -7.77 19.19 15.81
CA ILE A 532 -7.27 18.92 14.47
C ILE A 532 -8.12 19.72 13.47
N LEU A 533 -7.47 20.52 12.63
CA LEU A 533 -8.09 21.16 11.48
C LEU A 533 -8.01 20.21 10.28
N THR A 534 -9.17 19.87 9.72
CA THR A 534 -9.28 18.94 8.59
C THR A 534 -10.01 19.58 7.43
N SER A 535 -9.76 19.08 6.22
CA SER A 535 -10.57 19.40 5.05
C SER A 535 -10.84 18.13 4.25
N PHE A 536 -11.62 18.23 3.19
CA PHE A 536 -11.77 17.13 2.25
C PHE A 536 -10.44 16.62 1.64
N ASN A 537 -9.35 17.39 1.66
CA ASN A 537 -8.03 16.90 1.25
C ASN A 537 -7.32 16.04 2.30
N SER A 538 -7.79 16.01 3.55
CA SER A 538 -7.31 15.12 4.61
C SER A 538 -7.69 13.68 4.25
N PHE A 539 -6.82 12.94 3.57
CA PHE A 539 -7.11 11.64 2.96
C PHE A 539 -6.12 10.56 3.40
N SER A 540 -6.50 9.28 3.34
CA SER A 540 -5.65 8.14 3.72
C SER A 540 -5.14 8.27 5.17
N CYS A 541 -3.84 8.39 5.42
CA CYS A 541 -3.34 8.67 6.78
C CYS A 541 -3.81 10.03 7.33
N GLY A 542 -4.06 11.02 6.47
CA GLY A 542 -4.71 12.30 6.82
C GLY A 542 -6.19 12.13 7.18
N ASN A 543 -6.83 11.04 6.76
CA ASN A 543 -8.14 10.68 7.31
C ASN A 543 -8.02 9.88 8.61
N ALA A 544 -7.10 8.92 8.66
CA ALA A 544 -6.92 8.04 9.80
C ALA A 544 -6.59 8.81 11.08
N LEU A 545 -5.69 9.80 11.04
CA LEU A 545 -5.35 10.60 12.22
C LEU A 545 -6.59 11.26 12.86
N PRO A 546 -7.34 12.14 12.17
CA PRO A 546 -8.51 12.78 12.77
C PRO A 546 -9.58 11.77 13.16
N TYR A 547 -9.85 10.75 12.34
CA TYR A 547 -10.88 9.75 12.65
C TYR A 547 -10.62 9.04 13.98
N PHE A 548 -9.42 8.46 14.15
CA PHE A 548 -9.07 7.72 15.36
C PHE A 548 -8.80 8.64 16.55
N ALA A 549 -8.30 9.85 16.34
CA ALA A 549 -8.18 10.85 17.40
C ALA A 549 -9.56 11.23 17.96
N LYS A 550 -10.57 11.39 17.10
CA LYS A 550 -11.95 11.71 17.52
C LYS A 550 -12.63 10.59 18.28
N GLU A 551 -12.43 9.33 17.90
CA GLU A 551 -12.88 8.18 18.71
C GLU A 551 -12.30 8.19 20.13
N ARG A 552 -11.18 8.89 20.34
CA ARG A 552 -10.50 9.05 21.63
C ARG A 552 -10.74 10.41 22.28
N GLY A 553 -11.69 11.19 21.78
CA GLY A 553 -12.16 12.44 22.38
C GLY A 553 -11.46 13.72 21.89
N ILE A 554 -10.50 13.63 20.95
CA ILE A 554 -9.88 14.81 20.33
C ILE A 554 -10.90 15.51 19.44
N LYS A 555 -10.90 16.85 19.48
CA LYS A 555 -11.85 17.67 18.71
C LYS A 555 -11.36 17.92 17.30
N ILE A 556 -12.28 18.00 16.35
CA ILE A 556 -12.01 18.30 14.94
C ILE A 556 -12.76 19.57 14.52
N ILE A 557 -12.08 20.48 13.84
CA ILE A 557 -12.68 21.63 13.17
C ILE A 557 -12.42 21.59 11.66
N GLY A 558 -13.18 22.35 10.88
CA GLY A 558 -12.94 22.53 9.44
C GLY A 558 -14.04 21.96 8.54
N GLU A 559 -13.69 21.03 7.67
CA GLU A 559 -14.59 20.28 6.79
C GLU A 559 -14.28 18.79 6.99
N ARG A 560 -15.31 17.94 6.83
CA ARG A 560 -15.15 16.48 6.87
C ARG A 560 -13.96 16.04 6.01
N SER A 561 -13.16 15.13 6.55
CA SER A 561 -12.00 14.59 5.84
C SER A 561 -12.42 13.82 4.57
N GLY A 562 -11.49 13.66 3.62
CA GLY A 562 -11.76 13.06 2.31
C GLY A 562 -11.96 11.54 2.29
N GLY A 563 -11.78 10.87 3.43
CA GLY A 563 -11.86 9.42 3.50
C GLY A 563 -10.55 8.71 3.16
N GLY A 564 -10.64 7.54 2.53
CA GLY A 564 -9.51 6.64 2.36
C GLY A 564 -9.34 5.74 3.58
N SER A 565 -9.78 4.51 3.43
CA SER A 565 -9.75 3.47 4.46
C SER A 565 -8.93 2.26 4.05
N CYS A 566 -8.81 1.99 2.75
CA CYS A 566 -8.09 0.82 2.27
C CYS A 566 -6.57 1.01 2.29
N THR A 567 -5.84 -0.08 2.55
CA THR A 567 -4.40 -0.11 2.25
C THR A 567 -4.19 -0.05 0.75
N VAL A 568 -3.15 0.65 0.28
CA VAL A 568 -2.84 0.69 -1.15
C VAL A 568 -2.17 -0.61 -1.57
N GLY A 569 -2.83 -1.32 -2.49
CA GLY A 569 -2.28 -2.48 -3.18
C GLY A 569 -1.52 -2.09 -4.43
N ALA A 570 -0.56 -2.94 -4.79
CA ALA A 570 0.04 -2.95 -6.11
C ALA A 570 -0.32 -4.25 -6.83
N GLY A 571 -0.58 -4.13 -8.12
CA GLY A 571 -0.86 -5.23 -9.01
C GLY A 571 -0.18 -5.04 -10.35
N VAL A 572 -0.08 -6.14 -11.09
CA VAL A 572 0.46 -6.15 -12.44
C VAL A 572 -0.48 -6.98 -13.29
N THR A 573 -0.90 -6.43 -14.42
CA THR A 573 -1.73 -7.13 -15.41
C THR A 573 -0.91 -8.24 -16.10
N ALA A 574 -1.56 -9.16 -16.81
CA ALA A 574 -0.84 -10.26 -17.47
C ALA A 574 0.16 -9.77 -18.53
N ASP A 575 -0.11 -8.61 -19.12
CA ASP A 575 0.77 -7.87 -20.04
C ASP A 575 1.73 -6.93 -19.32
N GLY A 576 2.02 -7.14 -18.04
CA GLY A 576 3.08 -6.41 -17.36
C GLY A 576 2.76 -4.94 -17.05
N PHE A 577 1.51 -4.50 -17.18
CA PHE A 577 1.15 -3.13 -16.84
C PHE A 577 0.89 -2.99 -15.33
N PRO A 578 1.65 -2.17 -14.59
CA PRO A 578 1.48 -1.97 -13.15
C PRO A 578 0.31 -1.03 -12.85
N TYR A 579 -0.42 -1.34 -11.78
CA TYR A 579 -1.51 -0.52 -11.27
C TYR A 579 -1.59 -0.59 -9.75
N HIS A 580 -2.17 0.44 -9.15
CA HIS A 580 -2.56 0.46 -7.75
C HIS A 580 -4.07 0.35 -7.62
N TYR A 581 -4.51 -0.18 -6.49
CA TYR A 581 -5.91 -0.31 -6.14
C TYR A 581 -6.08 -0.29 -4.62
N SER A 582 -7.25 0.09 -4.13
CA SER A 582 -7.62 -0.15 -2.73
C SER A 582 -7.64 -1.65 -2.45
N CYS A 583 -6.79 -2.15 -1.56
CA CYS A 583 -6.76 -3.57 -1.18
C CYS A 583 -7.89 -3.95 -0.22
N ASN A 584 -8.15 -5.26 -0.14
CA ASN A 584 -9.13 -5.93 0.69
C ASN A 584 -9.04 -5.58 2.18
N THR A 585 -7.86 -5.19 2.66
CA THR A 585 -7.64 -4.70 4.02
C THR A 585 -8.09 -3.25 4.15
N ARG A 586 -9.14 -3.03 4.95
CA ARG A 586 -9.80 -1.75 5.12
C ARG A 586 -9.79 -1.30 6.57
N LEU A 587 -9.52 -0.03 6.82
CA LEU A 587 -9.65 0.59 8.13
C LEU A 587 -11.12 0.67 8.54
N SER A 588 -11.37 0.38 9.81
CA SER A 588 -12.69 0.34 10.41
C SER A 588 -12.73 1.13 11.72
N ALA A 589 -13.94 1.45 12.17
CA ALA A 589 -14.17 1.95 13.51
C ALA A 589 -13.66 0.95 14.57
N GLN A 590 -13.40 1.42 15.79
CA GLN A 590 -12.90 0.58 16.88
C GLN A 590 -13.75 -0.68 17.15
N ASP A 591 -15.07 -0.60 16.96
CA ASP A 591 -16.00 -1.71 17.14
C ASP A 591 -16.23 -2.56 15.87
N PHE A 592 -15.51 -2.25 14.79
CA PHE A 592 -15.66 -2.84 13.45
C PHE A 592 -17.10 -2.74 12.89
N SER A 593 -17.88 -1.73 13.31
CA SER A 593 -19.26 -1.52 12.85
C SER A 593 -19.34 -0.91 11.45
N LYS A 594 -18.33 -0.13 11.07
CA LYS A 594 -18.28 0.57 9.78
C LYS A 594 -16.84 0.82 9.32
N SER A 595 -16.68 1.01 8.01
CA SER A 595 -15.45 1.54 7.41
C SER A 595 -15.23 3.01 7.78
N VAL A 596 -13.98 3.44 7.80
CA VAL A 596 -13.58 4.86 7.93
C VAL A 596 -13.55 5.62 6.59
N GLU A 597 -13.97 4.99 5.48
CA GLU A 597 -13.94 5.62 4.14
C GLU A 597 -14.77 6.90 4.07
N GLY A 598 -15.83 7.00 4.86
CA GLY A 598 -16.71 8.17 4.85
C GLY A 598 -16.07 9.47 5.36
N GLY A 599 -14.84 9.40 5.89
CA GLY A 599 -14.15 10.53 6.48
C GLY A 599 -14.47 10.73 7.97
N ALA A 600 -13.66 11.56 8.62
CA ALA A 600 -13.82 12.03 9.98
C ALA A 600 -14.75 13.24 9.99
N GLU A 601 -15.89 13.11 10.68
CA GLU A 601 -16.84 14.21 10.86
C GLU A 601 -16.27 15.29 11.79
N VAL A 602 -16.57 16.55 11.50
CA VAL A 602 -16.09 17.70 12.30
C VAL A 602 -17.02 17.99 13.47
N ASP A 603 -16.49 18.54 14.56
CA ASP A 603 -17.28 19.08 15.67
C ASP A 603 -17.77 20.51 15.37
N ILE A 604 -16.94 21.31 14.70
CA ILE A 604 -17.31 22.64 14.21
C ILE A 604 -16.91 22.76 12.74
N SER A 605 -17.88 23.08 11.88
CA SER A 605 -17.57 23.38 10.49
C SER A 605 -17.07 24.81 10.32
N LEU A 606 -15.94 24.97 9.62
CA LEU A 606 -15.42 26.27 9.19
C LEU A 606 -15.72 26.56 7.72
N LEU A 607 -16.41 25.65 7.02
CA LEU A 607 -16.73 25.83 5.63
C LEU A 607 -17.82 26.91 5.47
N SER A 608 -17.55 27.93 4.64
CA SER A 608 -18.50 29.00 4.35
C SER A 608 -18.90 28.93 2.88
N GLY A 609 -19.96 28.18 2.58
CA GLY A 609 -20.27 27.80 1.19
C GLY A 609 -19.20 26.87 0.64
N ASP A 610 -18.53 27.29 -0.45
CA ASP A 610 -17.40 26.55 -1.04
C ASP A 610 -16.03 27.10 -0.62
N SER A 611 -15.97 28.11 0.27
CA SER A 611 -14.72 28.81 0.62
C SER A 611 -14.02 28.25 1.86
N TYR A 612 -12.68 28.14 1.78
CA TYR A 612 -11.77 27.80 2.89
C TYR A 612 -11.18 29.01 3.63
N GLU A 613 -11.66 30.24 3.41
CA GLU A 613 -11.08 31.44 4.03
C GLU A 613 -10.94 31.34 5.57
N LYS A 614 -11.96 30.79 6.23
CA LYS A 614 -12.00 30.66 7.70
C LYS A 614 -10.98 29.66 8.26
N PHE A 615 -10.46 28.75 7.44
CA PHE A 615 -9.42 27.80 7.85
C PHE A 615 -8.11 28.51 8.17
N PHE A 616 -7.90 29.68 7.58
CA PHE A 616 -6.62 30.40 7.63
C PHE A 616 -6.80 31.83 8.14
N THR A 617 -7.93 32.12 8.78
CA THR A 617 -8.19 33.40 9.44
C THR A 617 -8.11 33.21 10.95
N GLU A 618 -7.13 33.88 11.56
CA GLU A 618 -6.80 33.73 12.98
C GLU A 618 -8.02 33.90 13.89
N SER A 619 -8.84 34.93 13.68
CA SER A 619 -10.03 35.18 14.49
C SER A 619 -11.08 34.07 14.41
N ASP A 620 -11.23 33.43 13.25
CA ASP A 620 -12.18 32.33 13.06
C ASP A 620 -11.69 31.06 13.75
N LEU A 621 -10.39 30.75 13.63
CA LEU A 621 -9.77 29.63 14.34
C LEU A 621 -9.89 29.81 15.86
N ILE A 622 -9.58 31.00 16.38
CA ILE A 622 -9.70 31.32 17.81
C ILE A 622 -11.15 31.18 18.27
N ALA A 623 -12.12 31.68 17.49
CA ALA A 623 -13.53 31.57 17.83
C ALA A 623 -13.97 30.10 17.93
N ALA A 624 -13.58 29.26 16.97
CA ALA A 624 -13.89 27.84 16.99
C ALA A 624 -13.23 27.09 18.15
N LEU A 625 -11.97 27.39 18.47
CA LEU A 625 -11.28 26.77 19.60
C LEU A 625 -11.89 27.18 20.95
N LYS A 626 -12.31 28.45 21.09
CA LYS A 626 -13.07 28.93 22.26
C LYS A 626 -14.42 28.24 22.39
N GLU A 627 -15.09 27.99 21.28
CA GLU A 627 -16.35 27.25 21.28
C GLU A 627 -16.15 25.78 21.70
N LEU A 628 -15.07 25.14 21.23
CA LEU A 628 -14.76 23.75 21.58
C LEU A 628 -14.39 23.53 23.04
N PHE A 629 -13.54 24.40 23.58
CA PHE A 629 -12.92 24.20 24.91
C PHE A 629 -13.48 25.13 25.99
N GLY A 630 -14.27 26.14 25.63
CA GLY A 630 -14.94 27.03 26.57
C GLY A 630 -13.96 27.73 27.52
N ASN A 631 -14.18 27.53 28.82
CA ASN A 631 -13.31 28.12 29.86
C ASN A 631 -11.92 27.48 29.92
N ASP A 632 -11.74 26.31 29.30
CA ASP A 632 -10.47 25.59 29.29
C ASP A 632 -9.52 26.08 28.17
N TYR A 633 -9.94 27.06 27.35
CA TYR A 633 -9.14 27.73 26.31
C TYR A 633 -8.22 28.86 26.86
#